data_AF-A0A960TW27-F1
#
_entry.id   AF-A0A960TW27-F1
#
_cell.length_a   1.000
_cell.length_b   1.000
_cell.length_c   1.000
_cell.angle_alpha   90.00
_cell.angle_beta   90.00
_cell.angle_gamma   90.00
#
_symmetry.space_group_name_H-M   'P 1'
#
loop_
_entity.id
_entity.type
_entity.pdbx_description
1 polymer ?
#
loop_
_entity_poly.entity_id
_entity_poly.type
_entity_poly.pdbx_seq_one_letter_code
_entity_poly.pdbx_strand_id
1 'polypeptide(L)'
;MTNSMKLLTADRIGLGLVALGTVGAVVNLPMLALASLGVLGPPVLRELGWLKDDDDFTRQAAHKAGFQTMVLLMALLVADRLLMRLGDSLPPAFGGDGLYYPLENTISTGLAVFAVSYVMQYWGVRVGAVRVIVGVGVLTALTGVSNILLGLRFGMNRIDFGAFLIVPVILLLALLVHRRPRLGGGLILALVGLAVYGLGRMLAGLDSMPDHVRQQGMFWGLMTAVISLVVIFGPVGLALLRDRDVE
;
A
#
# COMPACT_ATOMS: atom_id res chain seq x y z
N MET A 1 2.03 -5.16 39.84
CA MET A 1 1.28 -4.20 39.00
C MET A 1 2.20 -3.23 38.25
N THR A 2 3.31 -3.70 37.63
CA THR A 2 4.31 -2.82 36.98
C THR A 2 4.66 -3.20 35.53
N ASN A 3 4.11 -4.29 34.98
CA ASN A 3 4.44 -4.73 33.61
C ASN A 3 3.59 -4.05 32.52
N SER A 4 2.42 -3.51 32.84
CA SER A 4 1.52 -2.89 31.86
C SER A 4 2.09 -1.60 31.22
N MET A 5 3.04 -0.92 31.87
CA MET A 5 3.68 0.28 31.29
C MET A 5 4.77 -0.01 30.25
N LYS A 6 5.40 -1.19 30.25
CA LYS A 6 6.53 -1.47 29.33
C LYS A 6 6.06 -1.84 27.92
N LEU A 7 4.91 -2.52 27.79
CA LEU A 7 4.31 -2.92 26.52
C LEU A 7 3.93 -1.73 25.62
N LEU A 8 3.43 -0.64 26.21
CA LEU A 8 3.10 0.58 25.48
C LEU A 8 4.32 1.26 24.84
N THR A 9 5.53 1.01 25.34
CA THR A 9 6.75 1.70 24.87
C THR A 9 7.24 1.16 23.53
N ALA A 10 7.24 -0.16 23.33
CA ALA A 10 7.77 -0.77 22.12
C ALA A 10 6.87 -0.54 20.89
N ASP A 11 5.55 -0.64 21.06
CA ASP A 11 4.59 -0.34 19.99
C ASP A 11 4.63 1.16 19.63
N ARG A 12 4.85 2.06 20.60
CA ARG A 12 5.04 3.50 20.34
C ARG A 12 6.35 3.79 19.60
N ILE A 13 7.43 3.06 19.92
CA ILE A 13 8.71 3.18 19.23
C ILE A 13 8.58 2.66 17.79
N GLY A 14 7.91 1.52 17.59
CA GLY A 14 7.60 0.99 16.25
C GLY A 14 6.76 1.98 15.44
N LEU A 15 5.67 2.49 16.01
CA LEU A 15 4.82 3.48 15.35
C LEU A 15 5.56 4.78 15.06
N GLY A 16 6.44 5.21 15.97
CA GLY A 16 7.32 6.37 15.79
C GLY A 16 8.32 6.17 14.66
N LEU A 17 8.94 4.99 14.57
CA LEU A 17 9.86 4.60 13.49
C LEU A 17 9.14 4.50 12.14
N VAL A 18 7.92 3.96 12.11
CA VAL A 18 7.09 3.96 10.90
C VAL A 18 6.78 5.40 10.49
N ALA A 19 6.29 6.24 11.40
CA ALA A 19 5.95 7.63 11.08
C ALA A 19 7.17 8.43 10.60
N LEU A 20 8.29 8.35 11.32
CA LEU A 20 9.55 9.01 10.95
C LEU A 20 10.15 8.47 9.67
N GLY A 21 10.17 7.14 9.49
CA GLY A 21 10.67 6.51 8.29
C GLY A 21 9.82 6.84 7.06
N THR A 22 8.49 6.90 7.22
CA THR A 22 7.59 7.22 6.10
C THR A 22 7.68 8.69 5.71
N VAL A 23 7.76 9.61 6.68
CA VAL A 23 8.02 11.04 6.41
C VAL A 23 9.43 11.24 5.84
N GLY A 24 10.41 10.51 6.37
CA GLY A 24 11.79 10.55 5.89
C GLY A 24 11.96 9.97 4.49
N ALA A 25 11.16 8.97 4.11
CA ALA A 25 11.20 8.33 2.79
C ALA A 25 10.85 9.31 1.66
N VAL A 26 10.08 10.35 1.99
CA VAL A 26 9.81 11.48 1.09
C VAL A 26 11.08 12.27 0.76
N VAL A 27 12.06 12.27 1.66
CA VAL A 27 13.30 13.04 1.56
C VAL A 27 14.47 12.15 1.09
N ASN A 28 14.51 10.88 1.51
CA ASN A 28 15.64 10.00 1.24
C ASN A 28 15.23 8.51 1.23
N LEU A 29 15.54 7.79 0.16
CA LEU A 29 15.21 6.36 -0.03
C LEU A 29 15.62 5.45 1.14
N PRO A 30 16.80 5.54 1.76
CA PRO A 30 17.16 4.79 2.97
C PRO A 30 16.22 5.00 4.18
N MET A 31 15.40 6.05 4.24
CA MET A 31 14.38 6.19 5.28
C MET A 31 13.20 5.23 5.08
N LEU A 32 12.99 4.68 3.88
CA LEU A 32 12.11 3.53 3.70
C LEU A 32 12.60 2.33 4.51
N ALA A 33 13.92 2.12 4.64
CA ALA A 33 14.45 1.04 5.48
C ALA A 33 14.10 1.25 6.97
N LEU A 34 14.03 2.51 7.44
CA LEU A 34 13.55 2.86 8.78
C LEU A 34 12.05 2.61 8.92
N ALA A 35 11.25 2.90 7.90
CA ALA A 35 9.81 2.58 7.89
C ALA A 35 9.60 1.06 7.92
N SER A 36 10.34 0.32 7.09
CA SER A 36 10.35 -1.15 7.07
C SER A 36 10.76 -1.72 8.42
N LEU A 37 11.79 -1.17 9.07
CA LEU A 37 12.21 -1.55 10.42
C LEU A 37 11.16 -1.18 11.48
N GLY A 38 10.41 -0.09 11.32
CA GLY A 38 9.29 0.24 12.21
C GLY A 38 8.13 -0.75 12.09
N VAL A 39 7.84 -1.22 10.87
CA VAL A 39 6.75 -2.17 10.59
C VAL A 39 7.14 -3.61 10.95
N LEU A 40 8.34 -4.04 10.54
CA LEU A 40 8.84 -5.41 10.72
C LEU A 40 9.62 -5.61 12.02
N GLY A 41 10.17 -4.56 12.59
CA GLY A 41 10.97 -4.62 13.81
C GLY A 41 10.20 -5.20 14.99
N PRO A 42 9.00 -4.70 15.35
CA PRO A 42 8.25 -5.27 16.47
C PRO A 42 7.89 -6.75 16.28
N PRO A 43 7.39 -7.23 15.11
CA PRO A 43 7.22 -8.65 14.84
C PRO A 43 8.51 -9.49 14.94
N VAL A 44 9.63 -9.04 14.34
CA VAL A 44 10.91 -9.77 14.36
C VAL A 44 11.50 -9.82 15.77
N LEU A 45 11.41 -8.73 16.53
CA LEU A 45 11.86 -8.67 17.93
C LEU A 45 11.02 -9.59 18.83
N ARG A 46 9.75 -9.83 18.50
CA ARG A 46 8.88 -10.81 19.18
C ARG A 46 9.29 -12.25 18.83
N GLU A 47 9.56 -12.56 17.56
CA GLU A 47 10.03 -13.90 17.16
C GLU A 47 11.39 -14.27 17.74
N LEU A 48 12.31 -13.30 17.83
CA LEU A 48 13.61 -13.46 18.48
C LEU A 48 13.52 -13.59 20.01
N GLY A 49 12.31 -13.50 20.59
CA GLY A 49 12.08 -13.60 22.03
C GLY A 49 12.59 -12.40 22.84
N TRP A 50 12.98 -11.31 22.16
CA TRP A 50 13.46 -10.07 22.80
C TRP A 50 12.30 -9.21 23.30
N LEU A 51 11.14 -9.28 22.65
CA LEU A 51 9.87 -8.81 23.19
C LEU A 51 9.06 -9.99 23.74
N LYS A 52 8.92 -10.05 25.07
CA LYS A 52 7.90 -10.89 25.71
C LYS A 52 6.60 -10.08 25.77
N ASP A 53 5.69 -10.37 24.85
CA ASP A 53 4.30 -9.93 24.98
C ASP A 53 3.55 -10.95 25.86
N ASP A 54 2.79 -10.45 26.82
CA ASP A 54 1.90 -11.27 27.67
C ASP A 54 0.61 -11.69 26.90
N ASP A 55 0.34 -11.12 25.72
CA ASP A 55 -0.88 -11.39 24.94
C ASP A 55 -0.61 -12.25 23.69
N ASP A 56 -0.98 -13.53 23.75
CA ASP A 56 -0.94 -14.49 22.63
C ASP A 56 -1.70 -14.00 21.39
N PHE A 57 -2.68 -13.11 21.57
CA PHE A 57 -3.50 -12.54 20.50
C PHE A 57 -2.67 -11.69 19.54
N THR A 58 -1.78 -10.84 20.07
CA THR A 58 -0.91 -9.95 19.28
C THR A 58 0.10 -10.77 18.48
N ARG A 59 0.59 -11.86 19.07
CA ARG A 59 1.51 -12.81 18.43
C ARG A 59 0.84 -13.54 17.27
N GLN A 60 -0.39 -14.02 17.44
CA GLN A 60 -1.13 -14.70 16.38
C GLN A 60 -1.51 -13.76 15.23
N ALA A 61 -1.92 -12.52 15.53
CA ALA A 61 -2.20 -11.50 14.52
C ALA A 61 -0.94 -11.12 13.72
N ALA A 62 0.21 -10.95 14.40
CA ALA A 62 1.48 -10.70 13.72
C ALA A 62 1.87 -11.86 12.78
N HIS A 63 1.74 -13.09 13.26
CA HIS A 63 2.13 -14.27 12.50
C HIS A 63 1.23 -14.50 11.26
N LYS A 64 -0.08 -14.33 11.42
CA LYS A 64 -1.04 -14.50 10.33
C LYS A 64 -0.96 -13.37 9.31
N ALA A 65 -0.70 -12.13 9.72
CA ALA A 65 -0.41 -11.02 8.82
C ALA A 65 0.93 -11.20 8.07
N GLY A 66 1.96 -11.68 8.77
CA GLY A 66 3.24 -12.02 8.16
C GLY A 66 3.12 -13.11 7.10
N PHE A 67 2.33 -14.15 7.36
CA PHE A 67 2.07 -15.19 6.38
C PHE A 67 1.35 -14.66 5.13
N GLN A 68 0.29 -13.85 5.30
CA GLN A 68 -0.44 -13.24 4.16
C GLN A 68 0.48 -12.38 3.30
N THR A 69 1.39 -11.65 3.93
CA THR A 69 2.38 -10.83 3.24
C THR A 69 3.37 -11.67 2.49
N MET A 70 3.92 -12.70 3.13
CA MET A 70 4.88 -13.60 2.50
C MET A 70 4.27 -14.26 1.27
N VAL A 71 3.01 -14.71 1.36
CA VAL A 71 2.27 -15.28 0.24
C VAL A 71 2.08 -14.24 -0.87
N LEU A 72 1.70 -13.00 -0.55
CA LEU A 72 1.56 -11.95 -1.56
C LEU A 72 2.90 -11.57 -2.21
N LEU A 73 3.94 -11.36 -1.42
CA LEU A 73 5.30 -11.07 -1.93
C LEU A 73 5.77 -12.18 -2.86
N MET A 74 5.56 -13.44 -2.47
CA MET A 74 5.86 -14.58 -3.32
C MET A 74 5.01 -14.58 -4.60
N ALA A 75 3.71 -14.29 -4.52
CA ALA A 75 2.85 -14.19 -5.71
C ALA A 75 3.29 -13.05 -6.65
N LEU A 76 3.64 -11.88 -6.10
CA LEU A 76 4.15 -10.74 -6.87
C LEU A 76 5.51 -11.04 -7.50
N LEU A 77 6.43 -11.67 -6.76
CA LEU A 77 7.73 -12.10 -7.29
C LEU A 77 7.58 -13.17 -8.36
N VAL A 78 6.67 -14.13 -8.18
CA VAL A 78 6.37 -15.15 -9.20
C VAL A 78 5.76 -14.48 -10.43
N ALA A 79 4.80 -13.57 -10.27
CA ALA A 79 4.17 -12.84 -11.37
C ALA A 79 5.20 -11.98 -12.13
N ASP A 80 6.07 -11.27 -11.41
CA ASP A 80 7.19 -10.51 -11.96
C ASP A 80 8.14 -11.41 -12.77
N ARG A 81 8.57 -12.55 -12.21
CA ARG A 81 9.43 -13.51 -12.92
C ARG A 81 8.74 -14.17 -14.11
N LEU A 82 7.44 -14.42 -14.03
CA LEU A 82 6.64 -14.93 -15.15
C LEU A 82 6.53 -13.88 -16.25
N LEU A 83 6.28 -12.62 -15.89
CA LEU A 83 6.24 -11.50 -16.82
C LEU A 83 7.59 -11.25 -17.48
N MET A 84 8.72 -11.41 -16.77
CA MET A 84 10.05 -11.35 -17.37
C MET A 84 10.26 -12.49 -18.38
N ARG A 85 9.92 -13.73 -18.01
CA ARG A 85 10.04 -14.88 -18.93
C ARG A 85 9.11 -14.78 -20.14
N LEU A 86 7.92 -14.22 -19.95
CA LEU A 86 6.99 -13.94 -21.04
C LEU A 86 7.47 -12.76 -21.88
N GLY A 87 8.10 -11.75 -21.27
CA GLY A 87 8.71 -10.60 -21.92
C GLY A 87 9.71 -10.97 -23.01
N ASP A 88 10.55 -11.99 -22.79
CA ASP A 88 11.48 -12.53 -23.78
C ASP A 88 10.77 -13.15 -25.01
N SER A 89 9.50 -13.53 -24.85
CA SER A 89 8.64 -14.11 -25.91
C SER A 89 7.58 -13.14 -26.43
N LEU A 90 7.47 -11.95 -25.85
CA LEU A 90 6.55 -10.91 -26.28
C LEU A 90 7.22 -10.02 -27.34
N PRO A 91 6.43 -9.40 -28.24
CA PRO A 91 6.97 -8.46 -29.23
C PRO A 91 7.80 -7.35 -28.57
N PRO A 92 8.80 -6.76 -29.25
CA PRO A 92 9.67 -5.71 -28.69
C PRO A 92 8.93 -4.47 -28.14
N ALA A 93 7.63 -4.29 -28.46
CA ALA A 93 6.75 -3.32 -27.81
C ALA A 93 6.50 -3.58 -26.31
N PHE A 94 6.72 -4.81 -25.85
CA PHE A 94 6.61 -5.27 -24.45
C PHE A 94 7.96 -5.78 -23.89
N GLY A 95 8.91 -6.18 -24.74
CA GLY A 95 10.20 -6.79 -24.35
C GLY A 95 11.38 -5.82 -24.14
N GLY A 96 11.16 -4.50 -24.15
CA GLY A 96 12.21 -3.53 -23.85
C GLY A 96 12.42 -3.33 -22.35
N ASP A 97 13.58 -2.76 -21.96
CA ASP A 97 14.04 -2.40 -20.60
C ASP A 97 13.00 -1.72 -19.67
N GLY A 98 11.82 -1.35 -20.17
CA GLY A 98 10.72 -0.72 -19.46
C GLY A 98 9.75 -1.66 -18.73
N LEU A 99 9.72 -2.98 -19.01
CA LEU A 99 8.85 -3.91 -18.27
C LEU A 99 9.42 -4.31 -16.89
N TYR A 100 10.54 -3.72 -16.50
CA TYR A 100 11.13 -3.91 -15.20
C TYR A 100 10.24 -3.19 -14.17
N TYR A 101 9.38 -3.93 -13.47
CA TYR A 101 8.92 -3.46 -12.17
C TYR A 101 10.16 -3.41 -11.29
N PRO A 102 10.68 -2.23 -10.94
CA PRO A 102 11.90 -2.18 -10.14
C PRO A 102 11.61 -2.93 -8.84
N LEU A 103 12.55 -3.77 -8.42
CA LEU A 103 12.45 -4.59 -7.20
C LEU A 103 11.94 -3.75 -6.00
N GLU A 104 12.32 -2.48 -5.96
CA GLU A 104 11.87 -1.46 -5.01
C GLU A 104 10.33 -1.29 -4.97
N ASN A 105 9.65 -1.29 -6.12
CA ASN A 105 8.20 -1.20 -6.22
C ASN A 105 7.51 -2.49 -5.74
N THR A 106 8.12 -3.66 -6.00
CA THR A 106 7.60 -4.95 -5.54
C THR A 106 7.72 -5.09 -4.03
N ILE A 107 8.87 -4.70 -3.46
CA ILE A 107 9.11 -4.70 -2.01
C ILE A 107 8.18 -3.72 -1.31
N SER A 108 8.05 -2.49 -1.81
CA SER A 108 7.16 -1.48 -1.21
C SER A 108 5.69 -1.88 -1.27
N THR A 109 5.23 -2.47 -2.38
CA THR A 109 3.86 -3.01 -2.48
C THR A 109 3.63 -4.17 -1.50
N GLY A 110 4.60 -5.07 -1.37
CA GLY A 110 4.55 -6.15 -0.39
C GLY A 110 4.46 -5.64 1.06
N LEU A 111 5.31 -4.67 1.42
CA LEU A 111 5.29 -4.02 2.74
C LEU A 111 3.97 -3.29 3.01
N ALA A 112 3.39 -2.65 1.99
CA ALA A 112 2.09 -1.99 2.13
C ALA A 112 1.00 -3.02 2.48
N VAL A 113 0.99 -4.19 1.83
CA VAL A 113 0.02 -5.25 2.15
C VAL A 113 0.27 -5.88 3.51
N PHE A 114 1.52 -6.01 3.93
CA PHE A 114 1.84 -6.40 5.29
C PHE A 114 1.17 -5.48 6.28
N ALA A 115 1.44 -4.18 6.13
CA ALA A 115 0.93 -3.17 7.04
C ALA A 115 -0.60 -3.20 7.07
N VAL A 116 -1.25 -3.30 5.91
CA VAL A 116 -2.71 -3.39 5.79
C VAL A 116 -3.25 -4.63 6.49
N SER A 117 -2.70 -5.81 6.18
CA SER A 117 -3.12 -7.09 6.74
C SER A 117 -2.94 -7.14 8.26
N TYR A 118 -1.80 -6.63 8.75
CA TYR A 118 -1.49 -6.52 10.16
C TYR A 118 -2.45 -5.59 10.89
N VAL A 119 -2.68 -4.40 10.34
CA VAL A 119 -3.59 -3.40 10.92
C VAL A 119 -5.02 -3.94 11.00
N MET A 120 -5.50 -4.65 9.97
CA MET A 120 -6.83 -5.25 9.97
C MET A 120 -6.98 -6.36 11.01
N GLN A 121 -5.95 -7.18 11.21
CA GLN A 121 -6.00 -8.27 12.19
C GLN A 121 -5.89 -7.76 13.63
N TYR A 122 -5.05 -6.74 13.88
CA TYR A 122 -4.86 -6.21 15.24
C TYR A 122 -6.05 -5.38 15.72
N TRP A 123 -6.58 -4.49 14.89
CA TRP A 123 -7.63 -3.54 15.30
C TRP A 123 -9.06 -4.01 14.98
N GLY A 124 -9.21 -5.18 14.35
CA GLY A 124 -10.47 -5.65 13.78
C GLY A 124 -10.77 -5.02 12.42
N VAL A 125 -11.63 -5.67 11.64
CA VAL A 125 -11.84 -5.35 10.21
C VAL A 125 -12.32 -3.90 10.02
N ARG A 126 -13.34 -3.46 10.76
CA ARG A 126 -13.89 -2.10 10.61
C ARG A 126 -12.91 -1.00 11.01
N VAL A 127 -12.32 -1.07 12.20
CA VAL A 127 -11.40 -0.03 12.70
C VAL A 127 -10.09 -0.07 11.91
N GLY A 128 -9.61 -1.26 11.56
CA GLY A 128 -8.44 -1.45 10.71
C GLY A 128 -8.64 -0.86 9.31
N ALA A 129 -9.77 -1.12 8.66
CA ALA A 129 -10.11 -0.55 7.35
C ALA A 129 -10.08 0.98 7.38
N VAL A 130 -10.75 1.61 8.35
CA VAL A 130 -10.77 3.08 8.48
C VAL A 130 -9.36 3.62 8.63
N ARG A 131 -8.51 3.00 9.46
CA ARG A 131 -7.13 3.44 9.68
C ARG A 131 -6.26 3.29 8.44
N VAL A 132 -6.42 2.21 7.69
CA VAL A 132 -5.73 2.02 6.40
C VAL A 132 -6.14 3.11 5.42
N ILE A 133 -7.44 3.36 5.25
CA ILE A 133 -7.94 4.40 4.33
C ILE A 133 -7.44 5.79 4.73
N VAL A 134 -7.53 6.14 6.02
CA VAL A 134 -7.01 7.42 6.53
C VAL A 134 -5.50 7.51 6.36
N GLY A 135 -4.76 6.44 6.65
CA GLY A 135 -3.31 6.37 6.46
C GLY A 135 -2.92 6.61 5.00
N VAL A 136 -3.60 5.97 4.05
CA VAL A 136 -3.41 6.23 2.61
C VAL A 136 -3.73 7.69 2.28
N GLY A 137 -4.83 8.25 2.79
CA GLY A 137 -5.17 9.65 2.57
C GLY A 137 -4.12 10.64 3.08
N VAL A 138 -3.55 10.37 4.26
CA VAL A 138 -2.46 11.16 4.84
C VAL A 138 -1.20 11.05 3.97
N LEU A 139 -0.85 9.84 3.53
CA LEU A 139 0.31 9.64 2.64
C LEU A 139 0.13 10.36 1.31
N THR A 140 -1.05 10.26 0.69
CA THR A 140 -1.38 11.00 -0.53
C THR A 140 -1.24 12.51 -0.33
N ALA A 141 -1.73 13.05 0.80
CA ALA A 141 -1.58 14.46 1.12
C ALA A 141 -0.10 14.87 1.27
N LEU A 142 0.69 14.07 2.01
CA LEU A 142 2.12 14.32 2.20
C LEU A 142 2.90 14.26 0.89
N THR A 143 2.61 13.30 0.02
CA THR A 143 3.19 13.23 -1.33
C THR A 143 2.82 14.45 -2.15
N GLY A 144 1.55 14.88 -2.10
CA GLY A 144 1.10 16.13 -2.73
C GLY A 144 1.87 17.35 -2.24
N VAL A 145 2.00 17.52 -0.92
CA VAL A 145 2.79 18.61 -0.32
C VAL A 145 4.25 18.55 -0.78
N SER A 146 4.86 17.36 -0.75
CA SER A 146 6.25 17.17 -1.20
C SER A 146 6.44 17.58 -2.65
N ASN A 147 5.54 17.16 -3.54
CA ASN A 147 5.61 17.51 -4.96
C ASN A 147 5.50 19.02 -5.17
N ILE A 148 4.63 19.71 -4.41
CA ILE A 148 4.56 21.18 -4.43
C ILE A 148 5.89 21.79 -3.97
N LEU A 149 6.43 21.36 -2.84
CA LEU A 149 7.67 21.89 -2.29
C LEU A 149 8.88 21.67 -3.21
N LEU A 150 9.01 20.48 -3.79
CA LEU A 150 10.04 20.17 -4.79
C LEU A 150 9.84 21.00 -6.05
N GLY A 151 8.60 21.17 -6.51
CA GLY A 151 8.26 22.02 -7.65
C GLY A 151 8.70 23.47 -7.44
N LEU A 152 8.39 24.03 -6.28
CA LEU A 152 8.82 25.39 -5.89
C LEU A 152 10.34 25.50 -5.76
N ARG A 153 11.01 24.49 -5.19
CA ARG A 153 12.47 24.51 -4.97
C ARG A 153 13.27 24.43 -6.28
N PHE A 154 12.82 23.61 -7.22
CA PHE A 154 13.56 23.31 -8.45
C PHE A 154 13.00 24.05 -9.68
N GLY A 155 12.01 24.92 -9.51
CA GLY A 155 11.39 25.66 -10.62
C GLY A 155 10.68 24.74 -11.62
N MET A 156 10.17 23.58 -11.17
CA MET A 156 9.43 22.68 -12.05
C MET A 156 8.02 23.21 -12.25
N ASN A 157 7.65 23.51 -13.49
CA ASN A 157 6.31 23.99 -13.88
C ASN A 157 5.18 22.94 -13.74
N ARG A 158 5.37 21.85 -13.00
CA ARG A 158 4.36 20.82 -12.76
C ARG A 158 3.99 20.79 -11.28
N ILE A 159 3.07 21.67 -10.91
CA ILE A 159 2.39 21.59 -9.62
C ILE A 159 1.26 20.57 -9.78
N ASP A 160 1.43 19.37 -9.23
CA ASP A 160 0.41 18.32 -9.26
C ASP A 160 -0.61 18.54 -8.14
N PHE A 161 -1.72 19.20 -8.46
CA PHE A 161 -2.85 19.38 -7.54
C PHE A 161 -3.74 18.15 -7.42
N GLY A 162 -3.54 17.12 -8.26
CA GLY A 162 -4.40 15.93 -8.30
C GLY A 162 -4.46 15.20 -6.96
N ALA A 163 -3.32 15.10 -6.27
CA ALA A 163 -3.24 14.47 -4.95
C ALA A 163 -4.20 15.13 -3.93
N PHE A 164 -4.31 16.46 -3.91
CA PHE A 164 -5.16 17.18 -2.95
C PHE A 164 -6.65 17.04 -3.25
N LEU A 165 -7.03 16.90 -4.51
CA LEU A 165 -8.42 16.67 -4.89
C LEU A 165 -8.91 15.28 -4.46
N ILE A 166 -7.99 14.31 -4.40
CA ILE A 166 -8.30 12.93 -4.03
C ILE A 166 -8.41 12.75 -2.51
N VAL A 167 -7.64 13.50 -1.71
CA VAL A 167 -7.67 13.42 -0.23
C VAL A 167 -9.09 13.53 0.37
N PRO A 168 -9.93 14.53 0.06
CA PRO A 168 -11.27 14.63 0.62
C PRO A 168 -12.14 13.44 0.22
N VAL A 169 -11.97 12.90 -0.99
CA VAL A 169 -12.68 11.69 -1.45
C VAL A 169 -12.26 10.48 -0.61
N ILE A 170 -10.97 10.31 -0.33
CA ILE A 170 -10.46 9.25 0.55
C ILE A 170 -11.02 9.39 1.97
N LEU A 171 -11.09 10.61 2.52
CA LEU A 171 -11.62 10.85 3.86
C LEU A 171 -13.14 10.61 3.94
N LEU A 172 -13.89 11.01 2.91
CA LEU A 172 -15.32 10.68 2.81
C LEU A 172 -15.54 9.18 2.73
N LEU A 173 -14.68 8.45 2.01
CA LEU A 173 -14.71 7.00 1.96
C LEU A 173 -14.41 6.38 3.34
N ALA A 174 -13.43 6.91 4.08
CA ALA A 174 -13.15 6.49 5.45
C ALA A 174 -14.35 6.71 6.38
N LEU A 175 -15.02 7.87 6.28
CA LEU A 175 -16.24 8.18 7.03
C LEU A 175 -17.39 7.24 6.65
N LEU A 176 -17.53 6.91 5.36
CA LEU A 176 -18.53 5.96 4.88
C LEU A 176 -18.27 4.56 5.44
N VAL A 177 -17.03 4.08 5.38
CA VAL A 177 -16.64 2.78 5.96
C VAL A 177 -16.85 2.78 7.48
N HIS A 178 -16.58 3.90 8.14
CA HIS A 178 -16.83 4.05 9.56
C HIS A 178 -18.32 3.94 9.88
N ARG A 179 -19.21 4.62 9.14
CA ARG A 179 -20.66 4.64 9.44
C ARG A 179 -21.44 3.44 8.88
N ARG A 180 -21.07 2.96 7.69
CA ARG A 180 -21.76 1.92 6.92
C ARG A 180 -20.73 1.00 6.24
N PRO A 181 -20.07 0.10 6.99
CA PRO A 181 -18.92 -0.67 6.52
C PRO A 181 -19.22 -1.54 5.31
N ARG A 182 -20.41 -2.14 5.21
CA ARG A 182 -20.79 -2.94 4.03
C ARG A 182 -20.93 -2.10 2.75
N LEU A 183 -21.55 -0.92 2.85
CA LEU A 183 -21.63 0.01 1.71
C LEU A 183 -20.23 0.53 1.34
N GLY A 184 -19.40 0.83 2.33
CA GLY A 184 -18.02 1.21 2.13
C GLY A 184 -17.20 0.11 1.43
N GLY A 185 -17.33 -1.14 1.88
CA GLY A 185 -16.66 -2.29 1.26
C GLY A 185 -17.11 -2.53 -0.18
N GLY A 186 -18.42 -2.47 -0.45
CA GLY A 186 -18.98 -2.55 -1.79
C GLY A 186 -18.47 -1.43 -2.71
N LEU A 187 -18.44 -0.18 -2.22
CA LEU A 187 -17.93 0.97 -2.96
C LEU A 187 -16.43 0.82 -3.25
N ILE A 188 -15.63 0.36 -2.28
CA ILE A 188 -14.20 0.08 -2.47
C ILE A 188 -14.01 -0.94 -3.59
N LEU A 189 -14.73 -2.07 -3.56
CA LEU A 189 -14.59 -3.08 -4.61
C LEU A 189 -15.08 -2.57 -5.98
N ALA A 190 -16.12 -1.76 -6.02
CA ALA A 190 -16.57 -1.13 -7.26
C ALA A 190 -15.50 -0.20 -7.84
N LEU A 191 -14.84 0.61 -7.00
CA LEU A 191 -13.74 1.48 -7.42
C LEU A 191 -12.53 0.68 -7.89
N VAL A 192 -12.18 -0.41 -7.20
CA VAL A 192 -11.13 -1.35 -7.63
C VAL A 192 -11.48 -1.96 -8.99
N GLY A 193 -12.72 -2.44 -9.16
CA GLY A 193 -13.20 -3.01 -10.42
C GLY A 193 -13.18 -2.00 -11.58
N LEU A 194 -13.60 -0.75 -11.31
CA LEU A 194 -13.54 0.35 -12.28
C LEU A 194 -12.08 0.65 -12.68
N ALA A 195 -11.16 0.69 -11.72
CA ALA A 195 -9.74 0.91 -11.98
C ALA A 195 -9.12 -0.21 -12.84
N VAL A 196 -9.44 -1.48 -12.53
CA VAL A 196 -9.01 -2.64 -13.33
C VAL A 196 -9.61 -2.59 -14.73
N TYR A 197 -10.89 -2.27 -14.86
CA TYR A 197 -11.55 -2.13 -16.15
C TYR A 197 -10.93 -1.01 -16.99
N GLY A 198 -10.70 0.16 -16.38
CA GLY A 198 -10.04 1.29 -17.03
C GLY A 198 -8.63 0.94 -17.49
N LEU A 199 -7.87 0.22 -16.66
CA LEU A 199 -6.56 -0.29 -17.04
C LEU A 199 -6.66 -1.25 -18.23
N GLY A 200 -7.59 -2.22 -18.19
CA GLY A 200 -7.80 -3.16 -19.31
C GLY A 200 -8.14 -2.44 -20.62
N ARG A 201 -8.97 -1.39 -20.57
CA ARG A 201 -9.29 -0.56 -21.74
C ARG A 201 -8.08 0.23 -22.23
N MET A 202 -7.25 0.74 -21.33
CA MET A 202 -6.01 1.44 -21.68
C MET A 202 -4.99 0.48 -22.32
N LEU A 203 -4.86 -0.73 -21.78
CA LEU A 203 -4.00 -1.78 -22.34
C LEU A 203 -4.47 -2.21 -23.73
N ALA A 204 -5.78 -2.39 -23.94
CA ALA A 204 -6.32 -2.72 -25.25
C ALA A 204 -6.12 -1.60 -26.29
N GLY A 205 -5.91 -0.36 -25.85
CA GLY A 205 -5.61 0.79 -26.71
C GLY A 205 -4.12 1.00 -26.98
N LEU A 206 -3.22 0.23 -26.35
CA LEU A 206 -1.76 0.43 -26.44
C LEU A 206 -1.25 0.42 -27.88
N ASP A 207 -1.75 -0.50 -28.70
CA ASP A 207 -1.31 -0.66 -30.09
C ASP A 207 -1.64 0.56 -30.97
N SER A 208 -2.63 1.36 -30.55
CA SER A 208 -3.04 2.59 -31.23
C SER A 208 -2.33 3.84 -30.71
N MET A 209 -1.57 3.75 -29.62
CA MET A 209 -0.89 4.91 -29.02
C MET A 209 0.44 5.21 -29.72
N PRO A 210 0.76 6.51 -29.95
CA PRO A 210 2.08 6.91 -30.46
C PRO A 210 3.22 6.40 -29.58
N ASP A 211 4.35 6.04 -30.19
CA ASP A 211 5.48 5.40 -29.48
C ASP A 211 6.03 6.26 -28.32
N HIS A 212 6.00 7.59 -28.45
CA HIS A 212 6.41 8.50 -27.38
C HIS A 212 5.47 8.50 -26.16
N VAL A 213 4.18 8.17 -26.35
CA VAL A 213 3.21 8.00 -25.25
C VAL A 213 3.40 6.64 -24.59
N ARG A 214 3.68 5.60 -25.40
CA ARG A 214 4.01 4.25 -24.90
C ARG A 214 5.29 4.23 -24.05
N GLN A 215 6.29 5.02 -24.41
CA GLN A 215 7.56 5.14 -23.67
C GLN A 215 7.49 6.09 -22.46
N GLN A 216 6.42 6.87 -22.29
CA GLN A 216 6.33 7.80 -21.17
C GLN A 216 5.98 7.09 -19.85
N GLY A 217 6.71 7.43 -18.79
CA GLY A 217 6.48 6.93 -17.42
C GLY A 217 5.07 7.14 -16.85
N MET A 218 4.19 7.88 -17.54
CA MET A 218 2.76 7.96 -17.21
C MET A 218 2.05 6.62 -17.30
N PHE A 219 2.35 5.80 -18.32
CA PHE A 219 1.74 4.48 -18.48
C PHE A 219 2.09 3.57 -17.30
N TRP A 220 3.38 3.52 -16.96
CA TRP A 220 3.91 2.73 -15.83
C TRP A 220 3.44 3.23 -14.48
N GLY A 221 3.36 4.55 -14.29
CA GLY A 221 2.80 5.17 -13.10
C GLY A 221 1.34 4.77 -12.88
N LEU A 222 0.54 4.74 -13.96
CA LEU A 222 -0.86 4.34 -13.89
C LEU A 222 -1.02 2.85 -13.60
N MET A 223 -0.22 1.98 -14.23
CA MET A 223 -0.19 0.56 -13.90
C MET A 223 0.14 0.32 -12.43
N THR A 224 1.18 0.98 -11.91
CA THR A 224 1.60 0.87 -10.52
C THR A 224 0.50 1.34 -9.58
N ALA A 225 -0.13 2.48 -9.87
CA ALA A 225 -1.24 2.97 -9.08
C ALA A 225 -2.42 1.97 -9.04
N VAL A 226 -2.79 1.38 -10.18
CA VAL A 226 -3.89 0.40 -10.23
C VAL A 226 -3.53 -0.88 -9.48
N ILE A 227 -2.33 -1.42 -9.66
CA ILE A 227 -1.89 -2.63 -8.94
C ILE A 227 -1.89 -2.36 -7.44
N SER A 228 -1.27 -1.28 -6.97
CA SER A 228 -1.25 -0.92 -5.56
C SER A 228 -2.68 -0.73 -5.01
N LEU A 229 -3.58 -0.13 -5.79
CA LEU A 229 -4.98 0.06 -5.39
C LEU A 229 -5.71 -1.27 -5.24
N VAL A 230 -5.59 -2.18 -6.21
CA VAL A 230 -6.19 -3.53 -6.14
C VAL A 230 -5.67 -4.30 -4.95
N VAL A 231 -4.34 -4.27 -4.77
CA VAL A 231 -3.63 -5.08 -3.79
C VAL A 231 -3.87 -4.59 -2.35
N ILE A 232 -3.96 -3.28 -2.14
CA ILE A 232 -4.25 -2.68 -0.83
C ILE A 232 -5.75 -2.72 -0.52
N PHE A 233 -6.59 -2.25 -1.45
CA PHE A 233 -8.00 -2.02 -1.16
C PHE A 233 -8.91 -3.20 -1.47
N GLY A 234 -8.50 -4.11 -2.36
CA GLY A 234 -9.25 -5.33 -2.65
C GLY A 234 -9.51 -6.19 -1.40
N PRO A 235 -8.48 -6.56 -0.62
CA PRO A 235 -8.65 -7.32 0.62
C PRO A 235 -9.49 -6.57 1.66
N VAL A 236 -9.30 -5.26 1.79
CA VAL A 236 -10.07 -4.40 2.72
C VAL A 236 -11.56 -4.41 2.37
N GLY A 237 -11.90 -4.20 1.09
CA GLY A 237 -13.29 -4.22 0.62
C GLY A 237 -13.95 -5.58 0.80
N LEU A 238 -13.22 -6.66 0.50
CA LEU A 238 -13.73 -8.03 0.67
C LEU A 238 -13.94 -8.37 2.16
N ALA A 239 -13.01 -7.97 3.03
CA ALA A 239 -13.13 -8.19 4.48
C ALA A 239 -14.37 -7.46 5.05
N LEU A 240 -14.59 -6.20 4.66
CA LEU A 240 -15.75 -5.41 5.09
C LEU A 240 -17.10 -6.01 4.64
N LEU A 241 -17.14 -6.66 3.48
CA LEU A 241 -18.36 -7.34 3.00
C LEU A 241 -18.61 -8.68 3.69
N ARG A 242 -17.55 -9.38 4.09
CA ARG A 242 -17.65 -10.69 4.76
C ARG A 242 -17.95 -10.59 6.25
N ASP A 243 -17.69 -9.44 6.85
CA ASP A 243 -17.91 -9.21 8.28
C ASP A 243 -19.41 -9.27 8.60
N ARG A 244 -19.86 -10.41 9.15
CA ARG A 244 -21.26 -10.68 9.49
C ARG A 244 -21.66 -10.04 10.82
N ASP A 245 -20.69 -9.72 11.66
CA ASP A 245 -20.90 -9.23 13.03
C ASP A 245 -21.16 -7.73 13.10
N VAL A 246 -21.50 -7.10 11.96
CA VAL A 246 -21.61 -5.63 11.81
C VAL A 246 -23.04 -5.14 11.57
N GLU A 247 -24.04 -5.96 11.91
CA GLU A 247 -25.45 -5.54 11.98
C GLU A 247 -25.86 -5.16 13.40
#